data_AF-A0A7W1P0M8-F1
#
_entry.id   AF-A0A7W1P0M8-F1
#
_cell.length_a   1.000
_cell.length_b   1.000
_cell.length_c   1.000
_cell.angle_alpha   90.00
_cell.angle_beta   90.00
_cell.angle_gamma   90.00
#
_symmetry.space_group_name_H-M   'P 1'
#
loop_
_entity.id
_entity.type
_entity.pdbx_description
1 polymer ?
#
loop_
_entity_poly.entity_id
_entity_poly.type
_entity_poly.pdbx_seq_one_letter_code
_entity_poly.pdbx_strand_id
1 'polypeptide(L)'
;MRDKNLDRQLRLLTLQLDSWKKLHDLITYGLDKTRPIISAEQERQFTDIRGNLLQETEHSFRELGLLGELSGRAMNVLQRGASIRGVRELSTDDVRRLEADWNGVFTKLGVLQGQLKSRRKVLEGQTTLSYLLSRLLRRRVLS
;
A
#
# COMPACT_ATOMS: atom_id res chain seq x y z
N MET A 1 5.65 25.90 -3.09
CA MET A 1 4.64 25.56 -2.05
C MET A 1 4.52 24.04 -2.04
N ARG A 2 4.68 23.36 -0.90
CA ARG A 2 4.63 21.88 -0.83
C ARG A 2 3.24 21.40 -1.23
N ASP A 3 3.14 20.45 -2.16
CA ASP A 3 1.87 19.86 -2.57
C ASP A 3 1.33 18.98 -1.45
N LYS A 4 0.45 19.57 -0.61
CA LYS A 4 -0.15 18.90 0.55
C LYS A 4 -0.95 17.67 0.17
N ASN A 5 -1.54 17.65 -1.03
CA ASN A 5 -2.33 16.51 -1.49
C ASN A 5 -1.40 15.34 -1.85
N LEU A 6 -0.32 15.62 -2.57
CA LEU A 6 0.70 14.62 -2.89
C LEU A 6 1.30 13.99 -1.61
N ASP A 7 1.64 14.82 -0.62
CA ASP A 7 2.18 14.34 0.66
C ASP A 7 1.15 13.54 1.46
N ARG A 8 -0.15 13.84 1.32
CA ARG A 8 -1.24 13.06 1.92
C ARG A 8 -1.36 11.70 1.24
N GLN A 9 -1.42 11.67 -0.09
CA GLN A 9 -1.52 10.44 -0.88
C GLN A 9 -0.31 9.51 -0.63
N LEU A 10 0.91 10.06 -0.57
CA LEU A 10 2.11 9.28 -0.23
C LEU A 10 2.05 8.66 1.17
N ARG A 11 1.53 9.38 2.16
CA ARG A 11 1.35 8.88 3.52
C ARG A 11 0.33 7.74 3.57
N LEU A 12 -0.85 7.98 2.99
CA LEU A 12 -1.92 6.99 2.91
C LEU A 12 -1.42 5.70 2.21
N LEU A 13 -0.72 5.85 1.09
CA LEU A 13 -0.22 4.71 0.34
C LEU A 13 0.89 3.94 1.09
N THR A 14 1.73 4.65 1.85
CA THR A 14 2.74 4.00 2.71
C THR A 14 2.09 3.17 3.82
N LEU A 15 1.05 3.70 4.46
CA LEU A 15 0.28 2.96 5.47
C LEU A 15 -0.39 1.72 4.87
N GLN A 16 -1.03 1.88 3.71
CA GLN A 16 -1.67 0.76 3.01
C GLN A 16 -0.64 -0.33 2.66
N LEU A 17 0.49 0.02 2.05
CA LEU A 17 1.53 -0.96 1.70
C LEU A 17 2.08 -1.71 2.92
N ASP A 18 2.26 -1.03 4.06
CA ASP A 18 2.70 -1.66 5.30
C ASP A 18 1.66 -2.67 5.82
N SER A 19 0.38 -2.28 5.86
CA SER A 19 -0.72 -3.17 6.26
C SER A 19 -0.86 -4.39 5.34
N TRP A 20 -0.80 -4.19 4.01
CA TRP A 20 -0.86 -5.28 3.03
C TRP A 20 0.33 -6.23 3.13
N LYS A 21 1.52 -5.72 3.46
CA LYS A 21 2.71 -6.53 3.71
C LYS A 21 2.59 -7.36 4.98
N LYS A 22 2.16 -6.75 6.10
CA LYS A 22 1.96 -7.49 7.36
C LYS A 22 0.92 -8.58 7.22
N LEU A 23 -0.18 -8.31 6.48
CA LEU A 23 -1.16 -9.34 6.16
C LEU A 23 -0.52 -10.49 5.37
N HIS A 24 0.27 -10.18 4.34
CA HIS A 24 0.97 -11.18 3.54
C HIS A 24 1.94 -12.05 4.34
N ASP A 25 2.68 -11.44 5.26
CA ASP A 25 3.64 -12.17 6.11
C ASP A 25 2.92 -13.24 6.94
N LEU A 26 1.73 -12.91 7.47
CA LEU A 26 0.89 -13.87 8.22
C LEU A 26 0.21 -14.90 7.31
N ILE A 27 -0.20 -14.52 6.10
CA ILE A 27 -0.70 -15.47 5.09
C ILE A 27 0.39 -16.48 4.75
N THR A 28 1.60 -16.01 4.45
CA THR A 28 2.75 -16.85 4.11
C THR A 28 3.09 -17.81 5.25
N TYR A 29 3.03 -17.33 6.50
CA TYR A 29 3.18 -18.18 7.67
C TYR A 29 2.10 -19.28 7.73
N GLY A 30 0.84 -18.96 7.45
CA GLY A 30 -0.26 -19.93 7.42
C GLY A 30 -0.13 -20.97 6.30
N LEU A 31 0.37 -20.56 5.14
CA LEU A 31 0.59 -21.44 3.98
C LEU A 31 1.75 -22.42 4.18
N ASP A 32 2.76 -22.04 4.97
CA ASP A 32 3.88 -22.91 5.31
C ASP A 32 3.44 -24.01 6.29
N LYS A 33 3.03 -25.14 5.74
CA LYS A 33 2.55 -26.30 6.52
C LYS A 33 3.60 -26.89 7.46
N THR A 34 4.88 -26.54 7.29
CA THR A 34 5.97 -26.98 8.17
C THR A 34 6.06 -26.14 9.45
N ARG A 35 5.40 -24.97 9.50
CA ARG A 35 5.40 -24.09 10.67
C ARG A 35 4.66 -24.72 11.85
N PRO A 36 5.08 -24.38 13.08
CA PRO A 36 4.46 -24.87 14.31
C PRO A 36 2.99 -24.41 14.43
N ILE A 37 2.36 -24.83 15.52
CA ILE A 37 0.97 -24.47 15.85
C ILE A 37 0.80 -22.95 15.77
N ILE A 38 -0.24 -22.51 15.07
CA ILE A 38 -0.64 -21.10 14.99
C ILE A 38 -1.06 -20.63 16.38
N SER A 39 -0.33 -19.66 16.94
CA SER A 39 -0.65 -19.14 18.26
C SER A 39 -1.94 -18.31 18.23
N ALA A 40 -2.62 -18.21 19.37
CA ALA A 40 -3.81 -17.36 19.49
C ALA A 40 -3.49 -15.88 19.22
N GLU A 41 -2.29 -15.44 19.59
CA GLU A 41 -1.83 -14.07 19.34
C GLU A 41 -1.63 -13.79 17.84
N GLN A 42 -1.04 -14.72 17.09
CA GLN A 42 -0.90 -14.59 15.64
C GLN A 42 -2.27 -14.50 14.96
N GLU A 43 -3.22 -15.35 15.38
CA GLU A 43 -4.59 -15.33 14.85
C GLU A 43 -5.30 -13.99 15.13
N ARG A 44 -5.08 -13.43 16.33
CA ARG A 44 -5.60 -12.12 16.70
C ARG A 44 -4.99 -11.02 15.84
N GLN A 45 -3.67 -10.98 15.71
CA GLN A 45 -2.96 -10.02 14.86
C GLN A 45 -3.45 -10.06 13.42
N PHE A 46 -3.65 -11.26 12.88
CA PHE A 46 -4.21 -11.44 11.55
C PHE A 46 -5.61 -10.83 11.43
N THR A 47 -6.48 -11.12 12.39
CA THR A 47 -7.86 -10.63 12.39
C THR A 47 -7.90 -9.10 12.52
N ASP A 48 -7.07 -8.53 13.38
CA ASP A 48 -6.98 -7.07 13.58
C ASP A 48 -6.49 -6.36 12.31
N ILE A 49 -5.42 -6.87 11.68
CA ILE A 49 -4.89 -6.31 10.43
C ILE A 49 -5.92 -6.42 9.30
N ARG A 50 -6.55 -7.58 9.15
CA ARG A 50 -7.60 -7.81 8.14
C ARG A 50 -8.80 -6.88 8.38
N GLY A 51 -9.22 -6.72 9.63
CA GLY A 51 -10.33 -5.85 10.01
C GLY A 51 -10.05 -4.38 9.65
N ASN A 52 -8.85 -3.89 9.98
CA ASN A 52 -8.42 -2.54 9.61
C ASN A 52 -8.38 -2.37 8.09
N LEU A 53 -7.81 -3.32 7.36
CA LEU A 53 -7.80 -3.29 5.89
C LEU A 53 -9.22 -3.28 5.31
N LEU A 54 -10.15 -4.09 5.82
CA LEU A 54 -11.54 -4.09 5.37
C LEU A 54 -12.21 -2.72 5.56
N GLN A 55 -11.94 -2.04 6.66
CA GLN A 55 -12.52 -0.72 6.97
C GLN A 55 -11.91 0.39 6.11
N GLU A 56 -10.60 0.35 5.85
CA GLU A 56 -9.87 1.47 5.26
C GLU A 56 -9.65 1.36 3.75
N THR A 57 -9.69 0.16 3.18
CA THR A 57 -9.28 -0.09 1.79
C THR A 57 -10.14 0.67 0.79
N GLU A 58 -11.46 0.71 0.99
CA GLU A 58 -12.36 1.41 0.06
C GLU A 58 -12.08 2.91 0.02
N HIS A 59 -12.00 3.55 1.20
CA HIS A 59 -11.66 4.96 1.32
C HIS A 59 -10.28 5.25 0.72
N SER A 60 -9.28 4.43 1.05
CA SER A 60 -7.92 4.59 0.56
C SER A 60 -7.84 4.47 -0.97
N PHE A 61 -8.52 3.49 -1.55
CA PHE A 61 -8.53 3.31 -3.00
C PHE A 61 -9.30 4.42 -3.71
N ARG A 62 -10.34 4.99 -3.09
CA ARG A 62 -11.04 6.16 -3.63
C ARG A 62 -10.11 7.38 -3.67
N GLU A 63 -9.41 7.67 -2.59
CA GLU A 63 -8.44 8.79 -2.50
C GLU A 63 -7.24 8.64 -3.46
N LEU A 64 -6.89 7.41 -3.81
CA LEU A 64 -5.84 7.07 -4.75
C LEU A 64 -6.32 6.90 -6.20
N GLY A 65 -7.62 6.95 -6.45
CA GLY A 65 -8.19 6.72 -7.79
C GLY A 65 -8.06 5.26 -8.29
N LEU A 66 -7.97 4.30 -7.38
CA LEU A 66 -7.76 2.86 -7.66
C LEU A 66 -9.00 1.99 -7.41
N LEU A 67 -10.12 2.57 -6.97
CA LEU A 67 -11.29 1.82 -6.49
C LEU A 67 -11.81 0.81 -7.53
N GLY A 68 -12.05 1.24 -8.77
CA GLY A 68 -12.55 0.36 -9.84
C GLY A 68 -11.56 -0.71 -10.30
N GLU A 69 -10.26 -0.51 -10.08
CA GLU A 69 -9.22 -1.44 -10.52
C GLU A 69 -8.91 -2.50 -9.47
N LEU A 70 -8.88 -2.12 -8.19
CA LEU A 70 -8.36 -2.97 -7.12
C LEU A 70 -9.42 -3.49 -6.14
N SER A 71 -10.61 -2.90 -6.06
CA SER A 71 -11.60 -3.25 -5.03
C SER A 71 -11.94 -4.74 -5.04
N GLY A 72 -12.24 -5.32 -6.22
CA GLY A 72 -12.57 -6.74 -6.33
C GLY A 72 -11.42 -7.66 -5.89
N ARG A 73 -10.18 -7.37 -6.33
CA ARG A 73 -8.99 -8.16 -5.95
C ARG A 73 -8.69 -8.06 -4.47
N ALA A 74 -8.76 -6.85 -3.91
CA ALA A 74 -8.56 -6.64 -2.48
C ALA A 74 -9.60 -7.39 -1.66
N MET A 75 -10.88 -7.35 -2.06
CA MET A 75 -11.93 -8.08 -1.38
C MET A 75 -11.73 -9.60 -1.46
N ASN A 76 -11.30 -10.13 -2.61
CA ASN A 76 -10.97 -11.55 -2.74
C ASN A 76 -9.89 -11.97 -1.74
N VAL A 77 -8.81 -11.19 -1.59
CA VAL A 77 -7.75 -11.49 -0.62
C VAL A 77 -8.29 -11.47 0.81
N LEU A 78 -9.00 -10.41 1.16
CA LEU A 78 -9.53 -10.20 2.52
C LEU A 78 -10.62 -11.20 2.91
N GLN A 79 -11.32 -11.80 1.94
CA GLN A 79 -12.33 -12.83 2.21
C GLN A 79 -11.76 -14.25 2.22
N ARG A 80 -10.82 -14.57 1.30
CA ARG A 80 -10.18 -15.90 1.24
C ARG A 80 -9.28 -16.16 2.44
N GLY A 81 -8.64 -15.11 2.96
CA GLY A 81 -7.89 -15.16 4.21
C GLY A 81 -8.75 -14.74 5.41
N ALA A 82 -9.75 -15.53 5.79
CA ALA A 82 -10.59 -15.20 6.95
C ALA A 82 -9.92 -15.50 8.31
N SER A 83 -8.87 -16.31 8.32
CA SER A 83 -8.05 -16.67 9.50
C SER A 83 -6.73 -17.28 9.02
N ILE A 84 -5.68 -17.29 9.84
CA ILE A 84 -4.44 -17.99 9.49
C ILE A 84 -4.70 -19.49 9.36
N ARG A 85 -5.56 -20.05 10.23
CA ARG A 85 -5.98 -21.45 10.13
C ARG A 85 -6.73 -21.74 8.83
N GLY A 86 -7.67 -20.88 8.44
CA GLY A 86 -8.37 -21.01 7.17
C GLY A 86 -7.43 -20.92 5.97
N VAL A 87 -6.42 -20.03 6.03
CA VAL A 87 -5.36 -19.95 5.02
C VAL A 87 -4.58 -21.26 4.92
N ARG A 88 -4.24 -21.91 6.04
CA ARG A 88 -3.52 -23.19 6.07
C ARG A 88 -4.29 -24.34 5.41
N GLU A 89 -5.62 -24.24 5.43
CA GLU A 89 -6.55 -25.23 4.87
C GLU A 89 -6.88 -24.99 3.39
N LEU A 90 -6.41 -23.89 2.78
CA LEU A 90 -6.69 -23.59 1.38
C LEU A 90 -6.16 -24.68 0.44
N SER A 91 -6.93 -24.91 -0.61
CA SER A 91 -6.51 -25.73 -1.75
C SER A 91 -5.37 -25.05 -2.51
N THR A 92 -4.53 -25.80 -3.21
CA THR A 92 -3.44 -25.23 -4.03
C THR A 92 -3.95 -24.21 -5.05
N ASP A 93 -5.13 -24.42 -5.61
CA ASP A 93 -5.73 -23.49 -6.57
C ASP A 93 -6.21 -22.20 -5.90
N ASP A 94 -6.77 -22.29 -4.69
CA ASP A 94 -7.14 -21.09 -3.93
C ASP A 94 -5.93 -20.32 -3.43
N VAL A 95 -4.83 -21.00 -3.09
CA VAL A 95 -3.55 -20.36 -2.78
C VAL A 95 -3.04 -19.56 -3.98
N ARG A 96 -3.01 -20.16 -5.17
CA ARG A 96 -2.58 -19.45 -6.40
C ARG A 96 -3.46 -18.24 -6.70
N ARG A 97 -4.78 -18.35 -6.51
CA ARG A 97 -5.72 -17.22 -6.68
C ARG A 97 -5.48 -16.12 -5.66
N LEU A 98 -5.29 -16.50 -4.38
CA LEU A 98 -4.97 -15.57 -3.30
C LEU A 98 -3.68 -14.80 -3.60
N GLU A 99 -2.62 -15.50 -4.00
CA GLU A 99 -1.34 -14.89 -4.38
C GLU A 99 -1.47 -13.99 -5.59
N ALA A 100 -2.23 -14.38 -6.61
CA ALA A 100 -2.45 -13.56 -7.81
C ALA A 100 -3.19 -12.26 -7.48
N ASP A 101 -4.27 -12.33 -6.70
CA ASP A 101 -5.03 -11.15 -6.29
C ASP A 101 -4.21 -10.23 -5.39
N TRP A 102 -3.48 -10.80 -4.41
CA TRP A 102 -2.59 -10.04 -3.53
C TRP A 102 -1.49 -9.34 -4.31
N ASN A 103 -0.80 -10.07 -5.20
CA ASN A 103 0.25 -9.51 -6.05
C ASN A 103 -0.29 -8.37 -6.92
N GLY A 104 -1.51 -8.52 -7.45
CA GLY A 104 -2.18 -7.48 -8.23
C GLY A 104 -2.39 -6.19 -7.44
N VAL A 105 -2.89 -6.30 -6.21
CA VAL A 105 -3.07 -5.15 -5.30
C VAL A 105 -1.71 -4.52 -4.95
N PHE A 106 -0.77 -5.33 -4.46
CA PHE A 106 0.51 -4.86 -3.96
C PHE A 106 1.35 -4.17 -5.06
N THR A 107 1.39 -4.76 -6.26
CA THR A 107 2.11 -4.19 -7.41
C THR A 107 1.54 -2.83 -7.80
N LYS A 108 0.21 -2.71 -7.91
CA LYS A 108 -0.41 -1.46 -8.33
C LYS A 108 -0.19 -0.34 -7.32
N LEU A 109 -0.30 -0.65 -6.02
CA LEU A 109 0.06 0.29 -4.96
C LEU A 109 1.52 0.71 -5.06
N GLY A 110 2.45 -0.24 -5.25
CA GLY A 110 3.88 0.03 -5.42
C GLY A 110 4.21 0.95 -6.60
N VAL A 111 3.58 0.70 -7.76
CA VAL A 111 3.72 1.55 -8.96
C VAL A 111 3.26 2.98 -8.67
N LEU A 112 2.08 3.14 -8.07
CA LEU A 112 1.55 4.47 -7.73
C LEU A 112 2.46 5.17 -6.71
N GLN A 113 3.02 4.45 -5.73
CA GLN A 113 4.01 5.01 -4.82
C GLN A 113 5.21 5.58 -5.58
N GLY A 114 5.75 4.83 -6.54
CA GLY A 114 6.88 5.23 -7.37
C GLY A 114 6.59 6.50 -8.17
N GLN A 115 5.41 6.55 -8.79
CA GLN A 115 4.94 7.71 -9.56
C GLN A 115 4.83 8.96 -8.68
N LEU A 116 4.19 8.86 -7.52
CA LEU A 116 4.03 9.98 -6.59
C LEU A 116 5.38 10.44 -6.00
N LYS A 117 6.27 9.51 -5.65
CA LYS A 117 7.64 9.82 -5.19
C LYS A 117 8.44 10.55 -6.27
N SER A 118 8.32 10.13 -7.53
CA SER A 118 8.94 10.80 -8.67
C SER A 118 8.41 12.22 -8.85
N ARG A 119 7.08 12.38 -8.85
CA ARG A 119 6.43 13.70 -8.96
C ARG A 119 6.84 14.65 -7.85
N ARG A 120 6.99 14.17 -6.61
CA ARG A 120 7.51 14.96 -5.48
C ARG A 120 8.90 15.53 -5.77
N LYS A 121 9.83 14.68 -6.24
CA LYS A 121 11.21 15.09 -6.56
C LYS A 121 11.25 16.17 -7.64
N VAL A 122 10.41 16.04 -8.67
CA VAL A 122 10.31 17.04 -9.75
C VAL A 122 9.85 18.40 -9.20
N LEU A 123 8.80 18.41 -8.37
CA LEU A 123 8.28 19.65 -7.76
C LEU A 123 9.29 20.31 -6.81
N GLU A 124 10.03 19.52 -6.05
CA GLU A 124 11.14 19.99 -5.20
C GLU A 124 12.26 20.62 -6.05
N GLY A 125 12.67 19.96 -7.14
CA GLY A 125 13.67 20.47 -8.07
C GLY A 125 13.26 21.78 -8.76
N GLN A 126 12.00 21.87 -9.23
CA GLN A 126 11.44 23.09 -9.80
C GLN A 126 11.42 24.25 -8.79
N THR A 127 11.09 23.97 -7.53
CA THR A 127 11.07 24.98 -6.47
C THR A 127 12.48 25.52 -6.20
N THR A 128 13.49 24.65 -6.13
CA THR A 128 14.89 25.07 -5.91
C THR A 128 15.45 25.88 -7.07
N LEU A 129 15.18 25.47 -8.32
CA LEU A 129 15.59 26.23 -9.51
C LEU A 129 14.94 27.60 -9.56
N SER A 130 13.62 27.69 -9.30
CA SER A 130 12.89 28.96 -9.24
C SER A 130 13.41 29.88 -8.13
N TYR A 131 13.76 29.32 -6.97
CA TYR A 131 14.38 30.07 -5.87
C TYR A 131 15.77 30.61 -6.24
N LEU A 132 16.60 29.82 -6.92
CA LEU A 132 17.93 30.26 -7.39
C LEU A 132 17.81 31.35 -8.46
N LEU A 133 16.93 31.17 -9.45
CA LEU A 133 16.69 32.14 -10.53
C LEU A 133 16.16 33.47 -9.99
N SER A 134 15.19 33.44 -9.06
CA SER A 134 14.67 34.65 -8.44
C SER A 134 15.72 35.41 -7.62
N ARG A 135 16.65 34.69 -6.97
CA ARG A 135 17.78 35.29 -6.25
C ARG A 135 18.81 35.93 -7.20
N LEU A 136 19.08 35.32 -8.35
CA LEU A 136 19.96 35.88 -9.38
C LEU A 136 19.35 37.13 -10.03
N LEU A 137 18.05 37.10 -10.34
CA LEU A 137 17.35 38.24 -10.92
C LEU A 137 17.22 39.43 -9.95
N ARG A 138 16.98 39.18 -8.65
CA ARG A 138 16.98 40.26 -7.64
C ARG A 138 18.33 40.94 -7.44
N ARG A 139 19.45 40.24 -7.67
CA ARG A 139 20.79 40.83 -7.58
C ARG A 139 21.11 41.79 -8.73
N ARG A 140 20.45 41.67 -9.89
CA ARG A 140 20.65 42.57 -11.05
C ARG A 140 19.85 43.87 -10.98
N VAL A 141 18.87 43.99 -10.08
CA VAL A 141 18.01 45.19 -9.96
C VAL A 141 18.60 46.22 -8.98
N LEU A 142 19.72 45.90 -8.32
CA LEU A 142 20.40 46.77 -7.34
C LEU A 142 21.85 47.13 -7.75
N SER A 143 22.22 46.93 -9.02
CA SER A 143 23.55 47.29 -9.57
C SER A 143 23.44 48.33 -10.66
#